data_AF-M3S358-F1
#
_entry.id   AF-M3S358-F1
#
_cell.length_a   1.000
_cell.length_b   1.000
_cell.length_c   1.000
_cell.angle_alpha   90.00
_cell.angle_beta   90.00
_cell.angle_gamma   90.00
#
_symmetry.space_group_name_H-M   'P 1'
#
loop_
_entity.id
_entity.type
_entity.pdbx_description
1 polymer ?
#
loop_
_entity_poly.entity_id
_entity_poly.type
_entity_poly.pdbx_seq_one_letter_code
_entity_poly.pdbx_strand_id
1 'polypeptide(L)'
;MLSWVRTLSSFKIKEVKNIKFHNTYVETKQETKVVELKHDYMELSITKLQREKRVGYDGSITYTKWVEVKKKTKNEKIPKNLVGASKEDLQRLKTEIGDRKFEGVVGGVLSRDKLL
;
A
#
# COMPACT_ATOMS: atom_id res chain seq x y z
N MET A 1 -49.03 -33.30 -34.54
CA MET A 1 -47.96 -33.78 -33.64
C MET A 1 -46.64 -33.15 -34.06
N LEU A 2 -46.18 -32.12 -33.34
CA LEU A 2 -44.98 -31.33 -33.68
C LEU A 2 -43.71 -32.11 -33.29
N SER A 3 -43.09 -32.78 -34.27
CA SER A 3 -41.88 -33.61 -34.11
C SER A 3 -40.59 -32.82 -33.86
N TRP A 4 -40.63 -31.48 -33.88
CA TRP A 4 -39.47 -30.59 -33.77
C TRP A 4 -38.94 -30.39 -32.35
N VAL A 5 -39.65 -30.88 -31.33
CA VAL A 5 -39.25 -30.67 -29.92
C VAL A 5 -38.14 -31.64 -29.47
N ARG A 6 -37.76 -32.65 -30.27
CA ARG A 6 -36.84 -33.72 -29.85
C ARG A 6 -35.36 -33.51 -30.17
N THR A 7 -34.96 -32.39 -30.77
CA THR A 7 -33.56 -32.16 -31.19
C THR A 7 -32.88 -31.00 -30.46
N LEU A 8 -33.29 -30.69 -29.23
CA LEU A 8 -32.42 -29.91 -28.34
C LEU A 8 -31.37 -30.86 -27.77
N SER A 9 -30.15 -30.77 -28.33
CA SER A 9 -28.96 -31.36 -27.73
C SER A 9 -28.87 -30.94 -26.27
N SER A 10 -28.66 -31.90 -25.36
CA SER A 10 -28.51 -31.55 -23.95
C SER A 10 -27.32 -30.61 -23.82
N PHE A 11 -27.59 -29.39 -23.38
CA PHE A 11 -26.53 -28.48 -23.00
C PHE A 11 -25.82 -29.12 -21.81
N LYS A 12 -24.66 -29.75 -22.06
CA LYS A 12 -23.71 -30.06 -20.99
C LYS A 12 -23.38 -28.73 -20.33
N ILE A 13 -24.00 -28.49 -19.17
CA ILE A 13 -23.62 -27.41 -18.27
C ILE A 13 -22.17 -27.73 -17.90
N LYS A 14 -21.22 -27.12 -18.60
CA LYS A 14 -19.83 -27.04 -18.12
C LYS A 14 -19.95 -26.46 -16.73
N GLU A 15 -19.41 -27.15 -15.72
CA GLU A 15 -19.30 -26.60 -14.37
C GLU A 15 -18.76 -25.18 -14.48
N VAL A 16 -19.64 -24.22 -14.27
CA VAL A 16 -19.25 -22.83 -14.19
C VAL A 16 -18.44 -22.77 -12.92
N LYS A 17 -17.11 -22.72 -13.06
CA LYS A 17 -16.22 -22.41 -11.94
C LYS A 17 -16.86 -21.22 -11.24
N ASN A 18 -17.18 -21.39 -9.96
CA ASN A 18 -17.84 -20.36 -9.17
C ASN A 18 -16.82 -19.24 -8.93
N ILE A 19 -16.61 -18.41 -9.96
CA ILE A 19 -15.71 -17.27 -9.94
C ILE A 19 -16.44 -16.21 -9.11
N LYS A 20 -16.18 -16.23 -7.80
CA LYS A 20 -16.82 -15.32 -6.84
C LYS A 20 -16.53 -13.84 -7.11
N PHE A 21 -15.47 -13.52 -7.86
CA PHE A 21 -14.97 -12.15 -8.05
C PHE A 21 -14.73 -11.84 -9.52
N HIS A 22 -15.20 -10.69 -9.99
CA HIS A 22 -14.98 -10.26 -11.37
C HIS A 22 -13.68 -9.47 -11.52
N ASN A 23 -13.38 -8.59 -10.55
CA ASN A 23 -12.17 -7.77 -10.57
C ASN A 23 -11.39 -7.91 -9.27
N THR A 24 -10.07 -7.94 -9.40
CA THR A 24 -9.12 -7.86 -8.28
C THR A 24 -8.15 -6.71 -8.55
N TYR A 25 -8.08 -5.76 -7.62
CA TYR A 25 -7.18 -4.62 -7.67
C TYR A 25 -6.11 -4.75 -6.60
N VAL A 26 -4.88 -4.40 -6.96
CA VAL A 26 -3.76 -4.36 -6.02
C VAL A 26 -3.62 -2.95 -5.46
N GLU A 27 -3.75 -2.82 -4.15
CA GLU A 27 -3.51 -1.57 -3.43
C GLU A 27 -2.16 -1.64 -2.70
N THR A 28 -1.38 -0.57 -2.75
CA THR A 28 -0.08 -0.47 -2.06
C THR A 28 -0.04 0.74 -1.14
N LYS A 29 0.51 0.55 0.07
CA LYS A 29 0.80 1.61 1.05
C LYS A 29 2.27 1.57 1.43
N GLN A 30 2.85 2.73 1.72
CA GLN A 30 4.18 2.85 2.32
C GLN A 30 4.05 3.34 3.75
N GLU A 31 4.81 2.75 4.66
CA GLU A 31 4.94 3.20 6.04
C GLU A 31 6.42 3.41 6.37
N THR A 32 6.77 4.62 6.80
CA THR A 32 8.11 5.00 7.22
C THR A 32 8.13 5.13 8.75
N LYS A 33 9.13 4.55 9.41
CA LYS A 33 9.32 4.65 10.86
C LYS A 33 10.75 5.06 11.17
N VAL A 34 10.93 5.97 12.11
CA VAL A 34 12.24 6.30 12.67
C VAL A 34 12.59 5.24 13.70
N VAL A 35 13.59 4.40 13.39
CA VAL A 35 14.04 3.31 14.26
C VAL A 35 14.96 3.86 15.32
N GLU A 36 16.01 4.55 14.89
CA GLU A 36 17.07 5.09 15.74
C GLU A 36 17.40 6.53 15.34
N LEU A 37 17.66 7.38 16.33
CA LEU A 37 18.08 8.76 16.13
C LEU A 37 19.33 9.00 16.99
N LYS A 38 20.47 9.29 16.34
CA LYS A 38 21.71 9.70 17.00
C LYS A 38 22.06 11.13 16.61
N HIS A 39 23.13 11.67 17.19
CA HIS A 39 23.52 13.07 16.98
C HIS A 39 23.75 13.43 15.51
N ASP A 40 24.29 12.52 14.70
CA ASP A 40 24.63 12.79 13.29
C ASP A 40 23.79 12.02 12.27
N TYR A 41 23.14 10.92 12.66
CA TYR A 41 22.43 10.04 11.74
C TYR A 41 21.10 9.56 12.28
N MET A 42 20.20 9.24 11.35
CA MET A 42 18.91 8.66 11.63
C MET A 42 18.73 7.39 10.81
N GLU A 43 18.24 6.35 11.47
CA GLU A 43 17.84 5.11 10.82
C GLU A 43 16.32 5.12 10.55
N LEU A 44 15.97 4.99 9.27
CA LEU A 44 14.61 4.87 8.80
C LEU A 44 14.30 3.44 8.37
N SER A 45 13.21 2.88 8.86
CA SER A 45 12.61 1.66 8.32
C SER A 45 11.42 2.02 7.44
N ILE A 46 11.51 1.66 6.17
CA ILE A 46 10.47 1.88 5.16
C ILE A 46 9.88 0.52 4.81
N THR A 47 8.61 0.33 5.15
CA THR A 47 7.85 -0.88 4.86
C THR A 47 6.83 -0.59 3.75
N LYS A 48 6.84 -1.40 2.70
CA LYS A 48 5.83 -1.40 1.64
C LYS A 48 4.83 -2.53 1.93
N LEU A 49 3.59 -2.14 2.16
CA LEU A 49 2.45 -3.02 2.39
C LEU A 49 1.61 -3.12 1.11
N GLN A 50 1.04 -4.30 0.87
CA GLN A 50 0.12 -4.54 -0.24
C GLN A 50 -1.11 -5.30 0.25
N ARG A 51 -2.26 -4.99 -0.34
CA ARG A 51 -3.48 -5.79 -0.19
C ARG A 51 -4.21 -5.90 -1.53
N GLU A 52 -5.08 -6.88 -1.62
CA GLU A 52 -6.00 -7.02 -2.73
C GLU A 52 -7.37 -6.49 -2.32
N LYS A 53 -7.95 -5.66 -3.17
CA LYS A 53 -9.37 -5.32 -3.17
C LYS A 53 -10.04 -6.20 -4.21
N ARG A 54 -10.96 -7.07 -3.76
CA ARG A 54 -11.71 -7.99 -4.63
C ARG A 54 -13.14 -7.50 -4.73
N VAL A 55 -13.65 -7.41 -5.95
CA VAL A 55 -15.02 -6.98 -6.25
C VAL A 55 -15.79 -8.16 -6.81
N GLY A 56 -16.83 -8.56 -6.08
CA GLY A 56 -17.77 -9.61 -6.44
C GLY A 56 -18.69 -9.18 -7.57
N TYR A 57 -19.20 -10.13 -8.35
CA TYR A 57 -20.20 -9.87 -9.40
C TYR A 57 -21.52 -9.30 -8.85
N ASP A 58 -21.77 -9.51 -7.56
CA ASP A 58 -22.87 -8.94 -6.77
C ASP A 58 -22.60 -7.50 -6.30
N GLY A 59 -21.45 -6.93 -6.65
CA GLY A 59 -21.00 -5.61 -6.17
C GLY A 59 -20.39 -5.64 -4.77
N SER A 60 -20.26 -6.80 -4.13
CA SER A 60 -19.60 -6.91 -2.83
C SER A 60 -18.12 -6.55 -2.94
N ILE A 61 -17.59 -5.81 -1.96
CA ILE A 61 -16.18 -5.44 -1.91
C ILE A 61 -15.57 -6.15 -0.70
N THR A 62 -14.53 -6.95 -0.95
CA THR A 62 -13.76 -7.60 0.09
C THR A 62 -12.30 -7.19 0.00
N TYR A 63 -11.66 -7.05 1.16
CA TYR A 63 -10.25 -6.67 1.26
C TYR A 63 -9.47 -7.81 1.90
N THR A 64 -8.33 -8.16 1.32
CA THR A 64 -7.37 -9.00 2.03
C THR A 64 -6.69 -8.20 3.14
N LYS A 65 -6.07 -8.92 4.07
CA LYS A 65 -5.17 -8.30 5.05
C LYS A 65 -4.01 -7.62 4.31
N TRP A 66 -3.47 -6.56 4.92
CA TRP A 66 -2.23 -5.96 4.48
C TRP A 66 -1.08 -6.94 4.71
N VAL A 67 -0.29 -7.17 3.68
CA VAL A 67 0.89 -8.04 3.71
C VAL A 67 2.12 -7.19 3.45
N GLU A 68 3.18 -7.41 4.22
CA GLU A 68 4.49 -6.82 3.96
C GLU A 68 5.10 -7.45 2.71
N VAL A 69 5.36 -6.63 1.70
CA VAL A 69 5.96 -7.08 0.43
C VAL A 69 7.44 -6.74 0.38
N LYS A 70 7.83 -5.63 0.99
CA LYS A 70 9.22 -5.19 1.02
C LYS A 70 9.48 -4.35 2.25
N LYS A 71 10.62 -4.59 2.88
CA LYS A 71 11.16 -3.75 3.95
C LYS A 71 12.55 -3.30 3.56
N LYS A 72 12.83 -2.01 3.75
CA LYS A 72 14.15 -1.43 3.54
C LYS A 72 14.51 -0.61 4.77
N THR A 73 15.73 -0.78 5.23
CA THR A 73 16.35 0.14 6.20
C THR A 73 17.23 1.12 5.43
N LYS A 74 17.18 2.40 5.81
CA LYS A 74 18.06 3.45 5.28
C LYS A 74 18.68 4.20 6.45
N ASN A 75 19.98 4.41 6.37
CA ASN A 75 20.70 5.32 7.26
C ASN A 75 20.94 6.61 6.51
N GLU A 76 20.34 7.69 6.98
CA GLU A 76 20.48 9.02 6.39
C GLU A 76 21.18 9.94 7.40
N LYS A 77 22.04 10.82 6.91
CA LYS A 77 22.61 11.87 7.75
C LYS A 77 21.50 12.85 8.10
N ILE A 78 21.45 13.32 9.35
CA ILE A 78 20.40 14.27 9.75
C ILE A 78 20.57 15.55 8.93
N PRO A 79 19.56 15.96 8.15
CA PRO A 79 19.66 17.17 7.36
C PRO A 79 19.62 18.39 8.30
N LYS A 80 20.32 19.46 7.91
CA LYS A 80 20.55 20.64 8.76
C LYS A 80 19.27 21.25 9.35
N ASN A 81 18.16 21.15 8.63
CA ASN A 81 16.83 21.63 9.02
C ASN A 81 16.12 20.77 10.07
N LEU A 82 16.66 19.59 10.40
CA LEU A 82 16.13 18.66 11.41
C LEU A 82 17.14 18.36 12.52
N VAL A 83 18.26 19.09 12.58
CA VAL A 83 19.26 18.96 13.65
C VAL A 83 18.63 19.35 14.98
N GLY A 84 18.71 18.46 15.97
CA GLY A 84 18.12 18.66 17.29
C GLY A 84 16.62 18.33 17.39
N ALA A 85 15.98 17.86 16.31
CA ALA A 85 14.60 17.40 16.36
C ALA A 85 14.46 16.13 17.21
N SER A 86 13.43 16.07 18.07
CA SER A 86 13.12 14.86 18.82
C SER A 86 12.46 13.79 17.93
N LYS A 87 12.38 12.55 18.42
CA LYS A 87 11.65 11.49 17.72
C LYS A 87 10.17 11.83 17.55
N GLU A 88 9.59 12.49 18.54
CA GLU A 88 8.21 12.97 18.55
C GLU A 88 7.99 14.04 17.48
N ASP A 89 8.91 14.99 17.32
CA ASP A 89 8.82 16.04 16.30
C ASP A 89 8.88 15.47 14.88
N LEU A 90 9.76 14.51 14.66
CA LEU A 90 9.86 13.80 13.38
C LEU A 90 8.59 13.00 13.08
N GLN A 91 7.97 12.42 14.10
CA GLN A 91 6.73 11.67 13.95
C GLN A 91 5.53 12.60 13.68
N ARG A 92 5.48 13.79 14.30
CA ARG A 92 4.51 14.83 13.98
C ARG A 92 4.68 15.31 12.54
N LEU A 93 5.90 15.65 12.13
CA LEU A 93 6.22 16.05 10.76
C LEU A 93 5.77 14.97 9.77
N LYS A 94 6.07 13.69 10.04
CA LYS A 94 5.63 12.58 9.20
C LYS A 94 4.10 12.51 9.06
N THR A 95 3.38 12.79 10.15
CA THR A 95 1.91 12.76 10.16
C THR A 95 1.33 13.91 9.34
N GLU A 96 1.99 15.07 9.37
CA GLU A 96 1.57 16.28 8.66
C GLU A 96 1.82 16.20 7.15
N ILE A 97 3.01 15.74 6.72
CA ILE A 97 3.38 15.72 5.30
C ILE A 97 3.20 14.34 4.62
N GLY A 98 3.02 13.29 5.40
CA GLY A 98 2.90 11.90 4.92
C GLY A 98 4.24 11.22 4.62
N ASP A 99 4.23 9.89 4.62
CA ASP A 99 5.43 9.04 4.56
C ASP A 99 6.36 9.31 3.36
N ARG A 100 5.79 9.62 2.19
CA ARG A 100 6.55 9.81 0.95
C ARG A 100 7.26 11.15 0.90
N LYS A 101 6.61 12.22 1.37
CA LYS A 101 7.22 13.56 1.48
C LYS A 101 8.25 13.57 2.60
N PHE A 102 7.95 12.89 3.72
CA PHE A 102 8.88 12.75 4.84
C PHE A 102 10.20 12.08 4.43
N GLU A 103 10.15 10.98 3.66
CA GLU A 103 11.37 10.38 3.11
C GLU A 103 12.18 11.36 2.26
N GLY A 104 11.51 12.19 1.45
CA GLY A 104 12.17 13.23 0.64
C GLY A 104 12.81 14.34 1.48
N VAL A 105 12.18 14.73 2.59
CA VAL A 105 12.75 15.73 3.51
C VAL A 105 13.98 15.19 4.21
N VAL A 106 13.91 13.95 4.72
CA VAL A 106 15.04 13.32 5.41
C VAL A 106 16.19 13.07 4.44
N GLY A 107 15.90 12.59 3.22
CA GLY A 107 16.92 12.37 2.19
C GLY A 107 17.50 13.65 1.58
N GLY A 108 17.13 14.84 2.08
CA GLY A 108 17.63 16.13 1.60
C GLY A 108 17.15 16.53 0.21
N VAL A 109 16.21 15.79 -0.39
CA VAL A 109 15.66 16.05 -1.73
C VAL A 109 14.57 17.11 -1.67
N LEU A 110 13.81 17.19 -0.57
CA LEU A 110 12.76 18.16 -0.35
C LEU A 110 13.09 19.06 0.84
N SER A 111 12.89 20.37 0.67
CA SER A 111 13.00 21.33 1.77
C SER A 111 11.70 21.36 2.56
N ARG A 112 11.80 21.29 3.90
CA ARG A 112 10.65 21.42 4.81
C ARG A 112 9.86 22.71 4.54
N ASP A 113 10.56 23.82 4.29
CA ASP A 113 9.98 25.15 4.06
C ASP A 113 9.13 25.28 2.79
N LYS A 114 9.17 24.28 1.89
CA LYS A 114 8.34 24.24 0.68
C LYS A 114 7.12 23.31 0.80
N LEU A 115 6.98 22.61 1.93
CA LEU A 115 5.94 21.59 2.14
C LEU A 115 4.87 22.00 3.15
N LEU A 116 5.16 23.02 3.94
CA LEU A 116 4.25 23.72 4.86
C LEU A 116 3.86 25.06 4.22
#